data_AF-A0A7D7ZSI1-F1
#
_entry.id   AF-A0A7D7ZSI1-F1
#
_cell.length_a   1.000
_cell.length_b   1.000
_cell.length_c   1.000
_cell.angle_alpha   90.00
_cell.angle_beta   90.00
_cell.angle_gamma   90.00
#
_symmetry.space_group_name_H-M   'P 1'
#
loop_
_entity.id
_entity.type
_entity.pdbx_description
1 polymer ?
#
loop_
_entity_poly.entity_id
_entity_poly.type
_entity_poly.pdbx_seq_one_letter_code
_entity_poly.pdbx_strand_id
1 'polypeptide(L)' 'MISEEEFLAQAKKRYQAIAKLSNIKSYYDYEKTFDQIWTDYGREVLERSISEPSKDRRKKKLITLRKDRD' A
#
# COMPACT_ATOMS: atom_id res chain seq x y z
N MET A 1 -5.07 -12.28 3.67
CA MET A 1 -5.03 -11.63 5.00
C MET A 1 -3.56 -11.55 5.38
N ILE A 2 -3.06 -10.35 5.68
CA ILE A 2 -1.67 -10.15 6.10
C ILE A 2 -1.42 -10.83 7.45
N SER A 3 -0.26 -11.45 7.64
CA SER A 3 0.13 -12.02 8.94
C SER A 3 0.72 -10.94 9.85
N GLU A 4 0.74 -11.18 11.16
CA GLU A 4 1.37 -10.28 12.12
C GLU A 4 2.87 -10.09 11.85
N GLU A 5 3.58 -11.18 11.49
CA GLU A 5 4.99 -11.14 11.14
C GLU A 5 5.27 -10.27 9.90
N GLU A 6 4.44 -10.38 8.87
CA GLU A 6 4.55 -9.56 7.67
C GLU A 6 4.26 -8.08 7.95
N PHE A 7 3.24 -7.82 8.77
CA PHE A 7 2.87 -6.48 9.22
C PHE A 7 4.03 -5.82 9.97
N LEU A 8 4.62 -6.53 10.94
CA LEU A 8 5.76 -6.06 11.72
C LEU A 8 7.01 -5.89 10.85
N ALA A 9 7.26 -6.78 9.89
CA ALA A 9 8.37 -6.66 8.96
C ALA A 9 8.26 -5.41 8.08
N GLN A 10 7.06 -5.09 7.57
CA GLN A 10 6.83 -3.84 6.83
C GLN A 10 6.93 -2.62 7.74
N ALA A 11 6.36 -2.66 8.95
CA ALA A 11 6.46 -1.58 9.93
C ALA A 11 7.93 -1.25 10.25
N LYS A 12 8.78 -2.28 10.44
CA LYS A 12 10.21 -2.11 10.72
C LYS A 12 10.95 -1.38 9.59
N LYS A 13 10.64 -1.68 8.32
CA LYS A 13 11.22 -0.96 7.17
C LYS A 13 10.81 0.51 7.17
N ARG A 14 9.54 0.81 7.46
CA ARG A 14 8.99 2.18 7.47
C ARG A 14 9.51 2.98 8.67
N TYR A 15 9.67 2.34 9.82
CA TYR A 15 10.31 2.92 11.00
C TYR A 15 11.74 3.39 10.70
N GLN A 16 12.55 2.59 9.99
CA GLN A 16 13.89 3.01 9.57
C GLN A 16 13.87 4.22 8.63
N ALA A 17 12.85 4.36 7.78
CA ALA A 17 12.69 5.54 6.94
C ALA A 17 12.34 6.79 7.77
N ILE A 18 11.42 6.65 8.73
CA ILE A 18 11.05 7.72 9.67
C ILE A 18 12.25 8.14 10.53
N ALA A 19 13.03 7.19 11.02
CA ALA A 19 14.23 7.47 11.81
C ALA A 19 15.26 8.32 11.05
N LYS A 20 15.32 8.23 9.71
CA LYS A 20 16.19 9.07 8.89
C LYS A 20 15.66 10.49 8.71
N LEU A 21 14.36 10.73 8.95
CA LEU A 21 13.76 12.06 8.89
C LEU A 21 14.22 12.98 10.02
N SER A 22 14.83 12.45 11.08
CA SER A 22 15.39 13.24 12.20
C SER A 22 16.44 14.26 11.75
N ASN A 23 16.98 14.12 10.54
CA ASN A 23 17.98 15.02 9.96
C ASN A 23 17.34 16.21 9.20
N ILE A 24 16.02 16.26 9.06
CA ILE A 24 15.31 17.34 8.37
C ILE A 24 15.12 18.52 9.32
N LYS A 25 15.61 19.70 8.93
CA LYS A 25 15.53 20.94 9.74
C LYS A 25 14.19 21.66 9.64
N SER A 26 13.43 21.42 8.57
CA SER A 26 12.16 22.07 8.28
C SER A 26 11.00 21.19 8.74
N TYR A 27 10.17 21.73 9.62
CA TYR A 27 8.98 21.03 10.12
C TYR A 27 8.05 20.57 8.98
N TYR A 28 7.82 21.44 8.00
CA TYR A 28 6.91 21.13 6.88
C TYR A 28 7.44 20.02 5.97
N ASP A 29 8.76 19.98 5.76
CA ASP A 29 9.38 18.90 4.99
C ASP A 29 9.34 17.58 5.76
N TYR A 30 9.50 17.63 7.08
CA TYR A 30 9.33 16.47 7.95
C TYR A 30 7.89 15.96 7.92
N GLU A 31 6.90 16.82 8.13
CA GLU A 31 5.48 16.48 8.14
C GLU A 31 5.07 15.84 6.81
N LYS A 32 5.41 16.48 5.69
CA LYS A 32 5.10 15.97 4.36
C LYS A 32 5.72 14.60 4.08
N THR A 33 6.99 14.41 4.46
CA THR A 33 7.69 13.13 4.24
C THR A 33 7.17 12.03 5.16
N PHE A 34 6.83 12.38 6.41
CA PHE A 34 6.20 11.48 7.36
C PHE A 34 4.83 11.00 6.86
N ASP A 35 3.96 11.93 6.47
CA ASP A 35 2.61 11.63 5.95
C ASP A 35 2.67 10.73 4.71
N GLN A 36 3.63 11.00 3.81
CA GLN A 36 3.85 10.16 2.64
C GLN A 36 4.23 8.73 3.03
N ILE A 37 5.19 8.56 3.94
CA ILE A 37 5.62 7.23 4.41
C ILE A 37 4.46 6.47 5.06
N TRP A 38 3.65 7.15 5.86
CA TRP A 38 2.52 6.53 6.55
C TRP A 38 1.39 6.14 5.60
N THR A 39 1.08 7.01 4.63
CA THR A 39 0.08 6.75 3.60
C THR A 39 0.48 5.56 2.71
N ASP A 40 1.75 5.50 2.30
CA ASP A 40 2.26 4.40 1.48
C ASP A 40 2.24 3.08 2.26
N TYR A 41 2.61 3.10 3.54
CA TYR A 41 2.52 1.94 4.40
C TYR A 41 1.08 1.44 4.56
N GLY A 42 0.14 2.35 4.85
CA GLY A 42 -1.27 2.03 4.96
C GLY A 42 -1.83 1.43 3.67
N ARG A 43 -1.43 1.96 2.50
CA ARG A 43 -1.80 1.39 1.20
C ARG A 43 -1.30 -0.04 1.03
N GLU A 44 -0.03 -0.31 1.32
CA GLU A 44 0.53 -1.66 1.20
C GLU A 44 -0.15 -2.67 2.12
N VAL A 45 -0.43 -2.27 3.36
CA VAL A 45 -1.17 -3.10 4.33
C VAL A 45 -2.58 -3.36 3.82
N LEU A 46 -3.29 -2.32 3.38
CA LEU A 46 -4.64 -2.42 2.85
C LEU A 46 -4.71 -3.38 1.66
N GLU A 47 -3.84 -3.18 0.66
CA GLU A 47 -3.74 -4.05 -0.51
C GLU A 47 -3.53 -5.51 -0.08
N ARG A 48 -2.50 -5.80 0.73
CA ARG A 48 -2.25 -7.18 1.22
C ARG A 48 -3.37 -7.76 2.08
N SER A 49 -4.11 -6.91 2.80
CA SER A 49 -5.21 -7.36 3.66
C SER A 49 -6.44 -7.80 2.85
N ILE A 50 -6.76 -7.10 1.76
CA ILE A 50 -7.98 -7.30 0.96
C ILE A 50 -7.72 -8.20 -0.26
N SER A 51 -6.62 -8.02 -1.00
CA SER A 51 -6.27 -8.82 -2.19
C SER A 51 -4.94 -8.37 -2.83
N GLU A 52 -4.20 -9.27 -3.50
CA GLU A 52 -3.09 -8.83 -4.35
C GLU A 52 -3.56 -7.79 -5.38
N PRO A 53 -2.96 -6.58 -5.43
CA PRO A 53 -3.36 -5.57 -6.39
C PRO A 53 -3.14 -6.14 -7.80
N SER A 54 -4.21 -6.18 -8.60
CA SER A 54 -4.13 -6.64 -9.98
C SER A 54 -3.03 -5.85 -10.71
N LYS A 55 -2.07 -6.55 -11.32
CA LYS A 55 -1.01 -5.96 -12.16
C LYS A 55 -1.57 -5.08 -13.29
N ASP A 56 -2.84 -5.28 -13.65
CA ASP A 56 -3.53 -4.52 -14.68
C ASP A 56 -4.84 -3.96 -14.12
N ARG A 57 -4.81 -2.70 -13.64
CA ARG A 57 -5.99 -1.99 -13.11
C ARG A 57 -7.02 -1.66 -14.21
N ARG A 58 -6.67 -1.83 -15.50
CA ARG A 58 -7.49 -1.40 -16.64
C ARG A 58 -8.34 -2.53 -17.27
N LYS A 59 -8.05 -3.80 -17.02
CA LYS A 59 -8.86 -4.90 -17.57
C LYS A 59 -10.10 -5.16 -16.71
N LYS A 60 -11.25 -4.65 -17.15
CA LYS A 60 -12.56 -5.15 -16.70
C LYS A 60 -12.70 -6.60 -17.16
N LYS A 61 -13.17 -7.50 -16.27
CA LYS A 61 -13.53 -8.86 -16.70
C LYS A 61 -14.57 -8.73 -17.80
N LEU A 62 -14.28 -9.27 -18.99
CA LEU A 62 -15.31 -9.50 -19.99
C LEU A 62 -16.27 -10.53 -19.38
N ILE A 63 -17.39 -10.05 -18.86
CA ILE A 63 -18.51 -10.93 -18.55
C ILE A 63 -18.97 -11.43 -19.92
N THR A 64 -18.62 -12.66 -20.26
CA THR A 64 -19.15 -13.33 -21.44
C THR A 64 -20.67 -13.38 -21.25
N LEU A 65 -21.38 -12.43 -21.89
CA LEU A 65 -22.83 -12.44 -21.96
C LEU A 65 -23.24 -13.83 -22.47
N ARG A 66 -24.04 -14.53 -21.66
CA ARG A 66 -24.53 -15.88 -21.92
C ARG A 66 -25.01 -15.97 -23.37
N LYS A 67 -24.33 -16.80 -24.14
CA LYS A 67 -24.64 -17.08 -25.55
C LYS A 67 -25.56 -18.28 -25.63
N ASP A 68 -26.65 -18.29 -24.86
CA ASP A 68 -27.62 -19.38 -24.88
C ASP A 68 -29.04 -18.80 -24.94
N ARG A 69 -29.47 -18.47 -26.16
CA ARG A 69 -30.88 -18.41 -26.57
C ARG A 69 -30.90 -18.44 -28.10
N ASP A 70 -30.66 -19.64 -28.62
CA ASP A 70 -31.25 -20.10 -29.88
C ASP A 70 -32.36 -21.09 -29.53
#